data_AF-A0A350P2F8-F1
#
_entry.id   AF-A0A350P2F8-F1
#
_cell.length_a   1.000
_cell.length_b   1.000
_cell.length_c   1.000
_cell.angle_alpha   90.00
_cell.angle_beta   90.00
_cell.angle_gamma   90.00
#
_symmetry.space_group_name_H-M   'P 1'
#
loop_
_entity.id
_entity.type
_entity.pdbx_description
1 polymer ?
#
loop_
_entity_poly.entity_id
_entity_poly.type
_entity_poly.pdbx_seq_one_letter_code
_entity_poly.pdbx_strand_id
1 'polypeptide(L)'
;QPMAVRGNTLNLKSVINDLGLADVSQSKFTESTLKPSSTKTASDGANHEAPKPASPPQIAPVPAIKPAKVVNRPVRSGQQVYAEGSDLVITAAVSEGAEVLADGNIHVYGTLRGRALAGVKGNTQARVFCQSLDAELISIAGQFIMHDKVKTSCWKQPAQIYLEDESLHIEPIA
;
A
#
# COMPACT_ATOMS: atom_id res chain seq x y z
N GLN A 1 11.75 -28.22 8.71
CA GLN A 1 12.34 -26.96 9.21
C GLN A 1 11.40 -26.37 10.24
N PRO A 2 11.85 -25.87 11.40
CA PRO A 2 10.92 -25.31 12.39
C PRO A 2 10.27 -24.03 11.85
N MET A 3 8.95 -23.91 12.03
CA MET A 3 8.15 -22.74 11.65
C MET A 3 7.93 -21.85 12.89
N ALA A 4 8.00 -20.53 12.70
CA ALA A 4 7.95 -19.58 13.79
C ALA A 4 7.10 -18.35 13.44
N VAL A 5 6.49 -17.73 14.45
CA VAL A 5 5.57 -16.59 14.29
C VAL A 5 6.20 -15.33 14.87
N ARG A 6 6.10 -14.19 14.16
CA ARG A 6 6.66 -12.90 14.56
C ARG A 6 5.57 -11.83 14.53
N GLY A 7 5.31 -11.16 15.65
CA GLY A 7 4.31 -10.07 15.72
C GLY A 7 3.71 -9.88 17.12
N ASN A 8 2.58 -9.17 17.20
CA ASN A 8 1.88 -8.98 18.48
C ASN A 8 1.08 -10.24 18.85
N THR A 9 1.72 -11.16 19.57
CA THR A 9 1.17 -12.50 19.90
C THR A 9 0.32 -12.54 21.17
N LEU A 10 0.03 -11.40 21.80
CA LEU A 10 -0.56 -11.34 23.15
C LEU A 10 -1.87 -12.12 23.30
N ASN A 11 -2.74 -12.10 22.29
CA ASN A 11 -4.05 -12.78 22.31
C ASN A 11 -4.05 -14.17 21.67
N LEU A 12 -2.92 -14.63 21.09
CA LEU A 12 -2.85 -15.89 20.34
C LEU A 12 -1.87 -16.92 20.95
N LYS A 13 -1.38 -16.68 22.17
CA LYS A 13 -0.37 -17.53 22.81
C LYS A 13 -0.77 -19.00 22.97
N SER A 14 -2.04 -19.27 23.31
CA SER A 14 -2.53 -20.65 23.46
C SER A 14 -2.49 -21.40 22.12
N VAL A 15 -2.98 -20.77 21.06
CA VAL A 15 -3.02 -21.34 19.70
C VAL A 15 -1.61 -21.60 19.15
N ILE A 16 -0.66 -20.69 19.43
CA ILE A 16 0.75 -20.85 19.01
C ILE A 16 1.38 -22.07 19.69
N ASN A 17 1.11 -22.27 20.98
CA ASN A 17 1.62 -23.42 21.74
C ASN A 17 1.01 -24.74 21.26
N ASP A 18 -0.30 -24.78 21.03
CA ASP A 18 -1.00 -25.98 20.57
C ASP A 18 -0.52 -26.45 19.18
N LEU A 19 -0.09 -25.52 18.34
CA LEU A 19 0.45 -25.78 17.00
C LEU A 19 1.97 -26.06 17.00
N GLY A 20 2.63 -26.03 18.16
CA GLY A 20 4.07 -26.28 18.28
C GLY A 20 4.94 -25.23 17.58
N LEU A 21 4.44 -24.01 17.42
CA LEU A 21 5.15 -22.91 16.78
C LEU A 21 5.97 -22.12 17.80
N ALA A 22 7.17 -21.68 17.42
CA ALA A 22 7.99 -20.83 18.28
C ALA A 22 7.60 -19.35 18.16
N ASP A 23 7.36 -18.68 19.29
CA ASP A 23 7.18 -17.22 19.34
C ASP A 23 8.55 -16.52 19.42
N VAL A 24 8.94 -15.85 18.33
CA VAL A 24 10.24 -15.15 18.23
C VAL A 24 10.15 -13.68 18.59
N SER A 25 8.96 -13.21 19.02
CA SER A 25 8.65 -11.80 19.26
C SER A 25 9.31 -11.25 20.54
N GLN A 26 9.97 -12.09 21.34
CA GLN A 26 10.64 -11.72 22.58
C GLN A 26 12.16 -11.98 22.59
N SER A 27 12.83 -11.82 21.46
CA SER A 27 14.29 -11.75 21.43
C SER A 27 14.76 -10.37 21.95
N LYS A 28 14.79 -10.20 23.28
CA LYS A 28 15.47 -9.07 23.94
C LYS A 28 16.96 -9.39 24.07
N PHE A 29 17.78 -8.64 23.34
CA PHE A 29 19.20 -8.49 23.64
C PHE A 29 19.37 -8.09 25.11
N THR A 30 20.21 -8.86 25.81
CA THR A 30 20.59 -8.68 27.20
C THR A 30 21.84 -7.81 27.31
N GLU A 31 21.72 -6.67 27.98
CA GLU A 31 22.82 -5.98 28.67
C GLU A 31 22.15 -4.98 29.63
N SER A 32 22.50 -4.77 30.89
CA SER A 32 23.32 -5.46 31.88
C SER A 32 22.84 -4.90 33.22
N THR A 33 22.57 -5.82 34.16
CA THR A 33 22.75 -5.73 35.62
C THR A 33 22.69 -4.36 36.32
N LEU A 34 21.68 -4.15 37.19
CA LEU A 34 21.78 -4.05 38.66
C LEU A 34 20.48 -3.48 39.29
N LYS A 35 19.99 -4.13 40.35
CA LYS A 35 18.93 -3.73 41.31
C LYS A 35 19.59 -3.67 42.71
N PRO A 36 18.92 -3.24 43.81
CA PRO A 36 18.09 -2.05 44.02
C PRO A 36 18.34 -1.37 45.41
N SER A 37 17.53 -0.34 45.70
CA SER A 37 17.13 0.16 47.04
C SER A 37 18.06 1.13 47.79
N SER A 38 17.52 2.29 48.15
CA SER A 38 17.13 2.59 49.54
C SER A 38 16.55 4.01 49.64
N THR A 39 15.90 4.21 50.78
CA THR A 39 14.84 5.16 51.12
C THR A 39 15.38 6.56 51.48
N LYS A 40 14.44 7.51 51.53
CA LYS A 40 14.29 8.59 52.56
C LYS A 40 14.76 10.02 52.25
N THR A 41 13.80 10.92 52.51
CA THR A 41 13.87 12.22 53.22
C THR A 41 13.60 13.47 52.39
N ALA A 42 12.63 14.23 52.89
CA ALA A 42 12.25 15.57 52.48
C ALA A 42 13.40 16.58 52.66
N SER A 43 13.49 17.54 51.74
CA SER A 43 13.85 18.92 52.10
C SER A 43 13.37 19.88 51.03
N ASP A 44 12.83 20.98 51.56
CA ASP A 44 12.30 22.16 50.92
C ASP A 44 13.42 22.92 50.18
N GLY A 45 13.14 23.42 48.98
CA GLY A 45 14.12 24.09 48.14
C GLY A 45 13.50 24.70 46.90
N ALA A 46 13.16 25.98 47.00
CA ALA A 46 12.69 26.81 45.90
C ALA A 46 13.69 26.78 44.73
N ASN A 47 13.28 26.21 43.60
CA ASN A 47 14.06 26.23 42.36
C ASN A 47 13.33 27.09 41.32
N HIS A 48 13.90 28.26 41.04
CA HIS A 48 13.51 29.07 39.88
C HIS A 48 13.92 28.30 38.62
N GLU A 49 12.94 27.73 37.91
CA GLU A 49 13.17 27.11 36.61
C GLU A 49 13.24 28.20 35.54
N ALA A 50 14.46 28.52 35.11
CA ALA A 50 14.69 29.37 33.95
C ALA A 50 14.12 28.69 32.68
N PRO A 51 13.56 29.44 31.71
CA PRO A 51 12.94 28.85 30.54
C PRO A 51 14.01 28.19 29.67
N LYS A 52 13.86 26.88 29.46
CA LYS A 52 14.71 26.11 28.55
C LYS A 52 14.50 26.60 27.10
N PRO A 53 15.55 26.88 26.31
CA PRO A 53 15.40 27.36 24.94
C PRO A 53 14.60 26.35 24.11
N ALA A 54 13.54 26.84 23.45
CA ALA A 54 12.74 26.02 22.54
C ALA A 54 13.61 25.53 21.38
N SER A 55 13.69 24.21 21.20
CA SER A 55 14.36 23.58 20.07
C SER A 55 13.76 24.09 18.75
N PRO A 56 14.58 24.46 17.75
CA PRO A 56 14.06 24.89 16.46
C PRO A 56 13.21 23.80 15.80
N PRO A 57 12.14 24.16 15.06
CA PRO A 57 11.20 23.21 14.49
C PRO A 57 11.91 22.25 13.53
N GLN A 58 11.81 20.95 13.82
CA GLN A 58 12.25 19.88 12.92
C GLN A 58 11.39 19.93 11.66
N ILE A 59 12.01 20.29 10.54
CA ILE A 59 11.37 20.24 9.22
C ILE A 59 11.17 18.76 8.89
N ALA A 60 9.91 18.29 8.87
CA ALA A 60 9.58 16.94 8.44
C ALA A 60 10.00 16.75 6.97
N PRO A 61 10.64 15.63 6.59
CA PRO A 61 11.02 15.38 5.21
C PRO A 61 9.79 15.40 4.30
N VAL A 62 9.83 16.21 3.24
CA VAL A 62 8.82 16.18 2.19
C VAL A 62 8.90 14.82 1.48
N PRO A 63 7.77 14.11 1.27
CA PRO A 63 7.79 12.82 0.58
C PRO A 63 8.44 12.96 -0.80
N ALA A 64 9.48 12.17 -1.07
CA ALA A 64 10.14 12.16 -2.37
C ALA A 64 9.19 11.55 -3.42
N ILE A 65 8.91 12.31 -4.48
CA ILE A 65 8.08 11.84 -5.60
C ILE A 65 8.91 10.82 -6.40
N LYS A 66 8.45 9.57 -6.46
CA LYS A 66 9.09 8.52 -7.25
C LYS A 66 8.61 8.62 -8.72
N PRO A 67 9.52 8.55 -9.70
CA PRO A 67 9.14 8.53 -11.11
C PRO A 67 8.23 7.34 -11.45
N ALA A 68 7.38 7.51 -12.46
CA ALA A 68 6.52 6.45 -12.96
C ALA A 68 7.33 5.26 -13.49
N LYS A 69 6.84 4.04 -13.25
CA LYS A 69 7.40 2.82 -13.83
C LYS A 69 6.82 2.63 -15.23
N VAL A 70 7.70 2.53 -16.24
CA VAL A 70 7.29 2.34 -17.64
C VAL A 70 7.53 0.90 -18.08
N VAL A 71 6.52 0.27 -18.70
CA VAL A 71 6.59 -1.06 -19.31
C VAL A 71 6.21 -0.96 -20.78
N ASN A 72 7.18 -1.22 -21.65
CA ASN A 72 7.03 -1.11 -23.11
C ASN A 72 6.78 -2.44 -23.83
N ARG A 73 6.57 -3.52 -23.08
CA ARG A 73 6.30 -4.86 -23.59
C ARG A 73 4.91 -5.34 -23.18
N PRO A 74 4.26 -6.23 -23.95
CA PRO A 74 3.00 -6.81 -23.54
C PRO A 74 3.11 -7.51 -22.18
N VAL A 75 2.08 -7.34 -21.33
CA VAL A 75 1.92 -8.08 -20.09
C VAL A 75 1.01 -9.27 -20.38
N ARG A 76 1.58 -10.48 -20.32
CA ARG A 76 0.89 -11.71 -20.75
C ARG A 76 0.14 -12.37 -19.60
N SER A 77 -0.75 -13.30 -19.94
CA SER A 77 -1.50 -14.08 -18.96
C SER A 77 -0.59 -14.70 -17.88
N GLY A 78 -1.03 -14.62 -16.63
CA GLY A 78 -0.27 -15.10 -15.47
C GLY A 78 0.88 -14.20 -15.02
N GLN A 79 1.18 -13.11 -15.76
CA GLN A 79 2.18 -12.13 -15.32
C GLN A 79 1.56 -11.08 -14.39
N GLN A 80 2.35 -10.67 -13.40
CA GLN A 80 2.03 -9.54 -12.53
C GLN A 80 3.08 -8.44 -12.68
N VAL A 81 2.64 -7.19 -12.79
CA VAL A 81 3.50 -6.01 -12.79
C VAL A 81 3.05 -5.07 -11.68
N TYR A 82 3.94 -4.75 -10.75
CA TYR A 82 3.67 -3.79 -9.67
C TYR A 82 4.57 -2.56 -9.77
N ALA A 83 3.97 -1.37 -9.63
CA ALA A 83 4.63 -0.08 -9.46
C ALA A 83 4.46 0.43 -8.03
N GLU A 84 5.42 0.11 -7.17
CA GLU A 84 5.44 0.57 -5.79
C GLU A 84 5.76 2.08 -5.71
N GLY A 85 4.97 2.82 -4.93
CA GLY A 85 5.16 4.24 -4.62
C GLY A 85 5.10 5.18 -5.82
N SER A 86 4.57 4.73 -6.96
CA SER A 86 4.59 5.47 -8.21
C SER A 86 3.43 5.04 -9.12
N ASP A 87 3.24 5.81 -10.19
CA ASP A 87 2.33 5.47 -11.28
C ASP A 87 2.92 4.36 -12.17
N LEU A 88 2.05 3.59 -12.82
CA LEU A 88 2.42 2.57 -13.80
C LEU A 88 1.97 3.01 -15.20
N VAL A 89 2.92 3.05 -16.13
CA VAL A 89 2.65 3.34 -17.54
C VAL A 89 2.98 2.13 -18.38
N ILE A 90 2.04 1.67 -19.20
CA ILE A 90 2.19 0.51 -20.08
C ILE A 90 1.88 0.96 -21.50
N THR A 91 2.85 0.85 -22.41
CA THR A 91 2.70 1.26 -23.82
C THR A 91 2.40 0.07 -24.74
N ALA A 92 1.79 -0.97 -24.20
CA ALA A 92 1.52 -2.25 -24.87
C ALA A 92 0.24 -2.88 -24.30
N ALA A 93 -0.20 -3.99 -24.91
CA ALA A 93 -1.38 -4.71 -24.46
C ALA A 93 -1.17 -5.40 -23.10
N VAL A 94 -2.23 -5.44 -22.30
CA VAL A 94 -2.36 -6.25 -21.09
C VAL A 94 -3.35 -7.37 -21.40
N SER A 95 -2.89 -8.62 -21.45
CA SER A 95 -3.71 -9.77 -21.82
C SER A 95 -4.64 -10.23 -20.70
N GLU A 96 -5.67 -11.00 -21.05
CA GLU A 96 -6.48 -11.76 -20.10
C GLU A 96 -5.60 -12.58 -19.15
N GLY A 97 -5.98 -12.65 -17.88
CA GLY A 97 -5.22 -13.28 -16.81
C GLY A 97 -3.94 -12.55 -16.38
N ALA A 98 -3.55 -11.46 -17.05
CA ALA A 98 -2.47 -10.58 -16.58
C ALA A 98 -2.95 -9.65 -15.47
N GLU A 99 -2.04 -9.20 -14.61
CA GLU A 99 -2.35 -8.30 -13.51
C GLU A 99 -1.37 -7.14 -13.43
N VAL A 100 -1.91 -5.92 -13.34
CA VAL A 100 -1.12 -4.69 -13.25
C VAL A 100 -1.56 -3.90 -12.04
N LEU A 101 -0.61 -3.52 -11.18
CA LEU A 101 -0.85 -2.87 -9.90
C LEU A 101 -0.01 -1.60 -9.78
N ALA A 102 -0.57 -0.56 -9.18
CA ALA A 102 0.15 0.66 -8.85
C ALA A 102 -0.34 1.25 -7.53
N ASP A 103 0.57 1.86 -6.78
CA ASP A 103 0.20 2.70 -5.61
C ASP A 103 -0.43 4.03 -6.07
N GLY A 104 -0.08 4.48 -7.27
CA GLY A 104 -0.67 5.65 -7.93
C GLY A 104 -1.61 5.26 -9.09
N ASN A 105 -1.51 6.00 -10.18
CA ASN A 105 -2.31 5.82 -11.39
C ASN A 105 -1.81 4.64 -12.24
N ILE A 106 -2.69 4.14 -13.10
CA ILE A 106 -2.35 3.18 -14.16
C ILE A 106 -2.72 3.78 -15.51
N HIS A 107 -1.77 3.79 -16.44
CA HIS A 107 -1.96 4.22 -17.82
C HIS A 107 -1.67 3.04 -18.76
N VAL A 108 -2.63 2.64 -19.57
CA VAL A 108 -2.48 1.58 -20.58
C VAL A 108 -2.72 2.14 -21.96
N TYR A 109 -1.66 2.49 -22.67
CA TYR A 109 -1.69 2.94 -24.06
C TYR A 109 -1.73 1.73 -25.01
N GLY A 110 -2.70 0.84 -24.78
CA GLY A 110 -2.97 -0.37 -25.53
C GLY A 110 -4.32 -0.96 -25.09
N THR A 111 -4.60 -2.21 -25.47
CA THR A 111 -5.80 -2.90 -24.98
C THR A 111 -5.58 -3.43 -23.56
N LEU A 112 -6.46 -3.03 -22.65
CA LEU A 112 -6.50 -3.54 -21.28
C LEU A 112 -7.53 -4.67 -21.20
N ARG A 113 -7.09 -5.93 -21.30
CA ARG A 113 -7.93 -7.13 -21.11
C ARG A 113 -7.81 -7.77 -19.73
N GLY A 114 -6.63 -7.67 -19.11
CA GLY A 114 -6.38 -8.24 -17.79
C GLY A 114 -7.00 -7.43 -16.65
N ARG A 115 -6.40 -7.55 -15.47
CA ARG A 115 -6.82 -6.86 -14.24
C ARG A 115 -5.95 -5.64 -13.97
N ALA A 116 -6.57 -4.50 -13.66
CA ALA A 116 -5.87 -3.28 -13.25
C ALA A 116 -6.28 -2.86 -11.85
N LEU A 117 -5.31 -2.75 -10.94
CA LEU A 117 -5.50 -2.36 -9.54
C LEU A 117 -4.70 -1.10 -9.26
N ALA A 118 -5.36 0.06 -9.31
CA ALA A 118 -4.75 1.36 -9.02
C ALA A 118 -4.98 1.76 -7.55
N GLY A 119 -4.12 2.62 -7.04
CA GLY A 119 -4.22 3.09 -5.66
C GLY A 119 -4.18 1.98 -4.61
N VAL A 120 -3.41 0.91 -4.81
CA VAL A 120 -3.47 -0.30 -3.96
C VAL A 120 -3.09 -0.07 -2.50
N LYS A 121 -2.47 1.06 -2.18
CA LYS A 121 -2.23 1.55 -0.81
C LYS A 121 -3.32 2.48 -0.27
N GLY A 122 -4.53 2.44 -0.85
CA GLY A 122 -5.67 3.23 -0.42
C GLY A 122 -5.74 4.64 -1.04
N ASN A 123 -5.06 4.87 -2.17
CA ASN A 123 -5.16 6.16 -2.87
C ASN A 123 -6.47 6.23 -3.65
N THR A 124 -7.49 6.85 -3.05
CA THR A 124 -8.83 7.04 -3.64
C THR A 124 -8.83 8.01 -4.82
N GLN A 125 -7.78 8.82 -4.98
CA GLN A 125 -7.62 9.76 -6.09
C GLN A 125 -6.90 9.14 -7.29
N ALA A 126 -6.46 7.88 -7.18
CA ALA A 126 -5.84 7.17 -8.28
C ALA A 126 -6.85 6.95 -9.41
N ARG A 127 -6.35 6.88 -10.64
CA ARG A 127 -7.14 6.66 -11.84
C ARG A 127 -6.56 5.55 -12.69
N VAL A 128 -7.42 4.92 -13.48
CA VAL A 128 -7.01 4.02 -14.56
C VAL A 128 -7.38 4.64 -15.89
N PHE A 129 -6.41 4.76 -16.79
CA PHE A 129 -6.59 5.25 -18.15
C PHE A 129 -6.26 4.14 -19.13
N CYS A 130 -7.06 3.97 -20.17
CA CYS A 130 -6.73 3.02 -21.22
C CYS A 130 -7.18 3.52 -22.60
N GLN A 131 -6.50 3.04 -23.64
CA GLN A 131 -6.84 3.35 -25.03
C GLN A 131 -7.92 2.43 -25.60
N SER A 132 -8.06 1.22 -25.04
CA SER A 132 -9.12 0.29 -25.37
C SER A 132 -9.49 -0.55 -24.15
N LEU A 133 -10.70 -0.32 -23.64
CA LEU A 133 -11.22 -0.93 -22.41
C LEU A 133 -11.88 -2.29 -22.68
N ASP A 134 -11.29 -3.37 -22.18
CA ASP A 134 -11.78 -4.77 -22.29
C ASP A 134 -11.46 -5.54 -20.98
N ALA A 135 -11.38 -4.84 -19.85
CA ALA A 135 -10.76 -5.37 -18.63
C ALA A 135 -11.59 -6.47 -17.95
N GLU A 136 -10.93 -7.50 -17.42
CA GLU A 136 -11.54 -8.51 -16.53
C GLU A 136 -12.04 -7.86 -15.23
N LEU A 137 -11.20 -7.00 -14.65
CA LEU A 137 -11.45 -6.32 -13.39
C LEU A 137 -10.69 -4.99 -13.36
N ILE A 138 -11.32 -3.95 -12.86
CA ILE A 138 -10.66 -2.70 -12.50
C ILE A 138 -10.95 -2.40 -11.03
N SER A 139 -9.90 -2.04 -10.28
CA SER A 139 -10.02 -1.59 -8.90
C SER A 139 -9.28 -0.28 -8.66
N ILE A 140 -9.86 0.57 -7.81
CA ILE A 140 -9.25 1.79 -7.29
C ILE A 140 -9.46 1.79 -5.78
N ALA A 141 -8.37 1.81 -5.02
CA ALA A 141 -8.40 1.84 -3.55
C ALA A 141 -9.25 0.74 -2.90
N GLY A 142 -9.33 -0.45 -3.52
CA GLY A 142 -10.08 -1.60 -3.02
C GLY A 142 -11.51 -1.72 -3.57
N GLN A 143 -12.08 -0.64 -4.09
CA GLN A 143 -13.37 -0.68 -4.80
C GLN A 143 -13.14 -1.24 -6.20
N PHE A 144 -14.04 -2.10 -6.69
CA PHE A 144 -13.83 -2.79 -7.95
C PHE A 144 -15.10 -2.92 -8.79
N ILE A 145 -14.88 -3.04 -10.09
CA ILE A 145 -15.89 -3.39 -11.09
C ILE A 145 -15.41 -4.62 -11.87
N MET A 146 -16.36 -5.50 -12.16
CA MET A 146 -16.13 -6.70 -12.97
C MET A 146 -16.43 -6.42 -14.44
N HIS A 147 -15.88 -7.27 -15.30
CA HIS A 147 -16.01 -7.23 -16.76
C HIS A 147 -17.44 -6.97 -17.29
N ASP A 148 -18.46 -7.54 -16.68
CA ASP A 148 -19.85 -7.40 -17.15
C ASP A 148 -20.33 -5.94 -17.10
N LYS A 149 -19.91 -5.19 -16.08
CA LYS A 149 -20.19 -3.74 -15.95
C LYS A 149 -19.29 -2.89 -16.85
N VAL A 150 -18.10 -3.39 -17.19
CA VAL A 150 -17.20 -2.74 -18.16
C VAL A 150 -17.78 -2.82 -19.57
N LYS A 151 -18.37 -3.95 -19.96
CA LYS A 151 -18.99 -4.15 -21.28
C LYS A 151 -20.13 -3.19 -21.58
N THR A 152 -20.83 -2.70 -20.56
CA THR A 152 -21.93 -1.75 -20.74
C THR A 152 -21.47 -0.31 -20.96
N SER A 153 -20.21 0.00 -20.65
CA SER A 153 -19.71 1.38 -20.60
C SER A 153 -18.32 1.51 -21.24
N CYS A 154 -18.24 2.17 -22.39
CA CYS A 154 -16.99 2.46 -23.12
C CYS A 154 -16.21 1.23 -23.61
N TRP A 155 -16.90 0.12 -23.89
CA TRP A 155 -16.30 -1.12 -24.39
C TRP A 155 -15.45 -0.92 -25.65
N LYS A 156 -14.20 -1.38 -25.59
CA LYS A 156 -13.17 -1.25 -26.63
C LYS A 156 -12.85 0.19 -27.06
N GLN A 157 -13.32 1.19 -26.31
CA GLN A 157 -13.03 2.60 -26.53
C GLN A 157 -11.97 3.11 -25.55
N PRO A 158 -11.33 4.27 -25.82
CA PRO A 158 -10.55 4.98 -24.83
C PRO A 158 -11.41 5.41 -23.64
N ALA A 159 -10.92 5.16 -22.42
CA ALA A 159 -11.69 5.42 -21.22
C ALA A 159 -10.80 5.79 -20.02
N GLN A 160 -11.37 6.59 -19.12
CA GLN A 160 -10.87 6.79 -17.77
C GLN A 160 -11.82 6.13 -16.76
N ILE A 161 -11.23 5.61 -15.69
CA ILE A 161 -11.94 5.06 -14.55
C ILE A 161 -11.42 5.77 -13.30
N TYR A 162 -12.33 6.26 -12.47
CA TYR A 162 -12.01 6.96 -11.23
C TYR A 162 -13.05 6.65 -10.15
N LEU A 163 -12.69 6.92 -8.90
CA LEU A 163 -13.57 6.75 -7.75
C LEU A 163 -14.19 8.11 -7.37
N GLU A 164 -15.50 8.13 -7.20
CA GLU A 164 -16.28 9.29 -6.72
C GLU A 164 -17.39 8.77 -5.81
N ASP A 165 -17.56 9.35 -4.63
CA ASP A 165 -18.55 8.92 -3.62
C ASP A 165 -18.56 7.39 -3.37
N GLU A 166 -17.37 6.80 -3.21
CA GLU A 166 -17.17 5.34 -3.02
C GLU A 166 -17.63 4.45 -4.20
N SER A 167 -18.01 5.07 -5.32
CA SER A 167 -18.46 4.40 -6.54
C SER A 167 -17.46 4.58 -7.67
N LEU A 168 -17.25 3.52 -8.46
CA LEU A 168 -16.41 3.59 -9.65
C LEU A 168 -17.20 4.09 -10.86
N HIS A 169 -16.68 5.13 -11.49
CA HIS A 169 -17.20 5.75 -12.70
C HIS A 169 -16.32 5.42 -13.90
N ILE A 170 -16.93 5.21 -15.06
CA ILE A 170 -16.25 4.94 -16.33
C ILE A 170 -16.70 6.02 -17.32
N GLU A 171 -15.76 6.79 -17.83
CA GLU A 171 -16.02 7.85 -18.80
C GLU A 171 -15.14 7.69 -20.04
N PRO A 172 -15.64 8.05 -21.23
CA PRO A 172 -14.82 8.07 -22.43
C PRO A 172 -13.76 9.19 -22.36
N ILE A 173 -12.60 8.95 -22.94
CA ILE A 173 -11.58 9.99 -23.17
C ILE A 173 -11.66 10.36 -24.64
N ALA A 174 -12.04 11.61 -24.94
CA ALA A 174 -12.17 12.14 -26.29
C ALA A 174 -10.81 12.34 -26.98
#